data_AF-A0A1V2NZN5-F1
#
_entry.id   AF-A0A1V2NZN5-F1
#
_cell.length_a   1.000
_cell.length_b   1.000
_cell.length_c   1.000
_cell.angle_alpha   90.00
_cell.angle_beta   90.00
_cell.angle_gamma   90.00
#
_symmetry.space_group_name_H-M   'P 1'
#
loop_
_entity.id
_entity.type
_entity.pdbx_description
1 polymer ?
#
loop_
_entity_poly.entity_id
_entity_poly.type
_entity_poly.pdbx_seq_one_letter_code
_entity_poly.pdbx_strand_id
1 'polypeptide(L)'
;MNLSALADLFASNGLRLLPGSYAVPVDLLVQLPDATIVRFTARGRTLRLRQYAAGALTTVVIPTECGCGDHHPQTGPNRVTISAYAEPLAERVIDGELLFGWTRHEAGLLRLADAVPYFFELLAALPQPERALVGVA
;
A
#
# COMPACT_ATOMS: atom_id res chain seq x y z
N MET A 1 15.06 -7.52 4.38
CA MET A 1 14.61 -6.56 3.36
C MET A 1 14.11 -5.30 4.04
N ASN A 2 14.54 -4.11 3.58
CA ASN A 2 14.04 -2.82 4.05
C ASN A 2 13.17 -2.15 2.96
N LEU A 3 12.57 -0.99 3.23
CA LEU A 3 11.70 -0.29 2.27
C LEU A 3 12.45 0.16 1.00
N SER A 4 13.73 0.49 1.10
CA SER A 4 14.54 0.86 -0.08
C SER A 4 14.68 -0.31 -1.04
N ALA A 5 15.11 -1.47 -0.53
CA ALA A 5 15.23 -2.68 -1.34
C ALA A 5 13.88 -3.15 -1.90
N LEU A 6 12.79 -2.91 -1.17
CA LEU A 6 11.44 -3.17 -1.68
C LEU A 6 11.05 -2.19 -2.80
N ALA A 7 11.39 -0.92 -2.69
CA ALA A 7 11.15 0.06 -3.75
C ALA A 7 11.86 -0.34 -5.05
N ASP A 8 13.11 -0.83 -4.96
CA ASP A 8 13.85 -1.33 -6.11
C ASP A 8 13.19 -2.58 -6.74
N LEU A 9 12.72 -3.51 -5.90
CA LEU A 9 11.95 -4.68 -6.36
C LEU A 9 10.63 -4.27 -7.04
N PHE A 10 9.91 -3.31 -6.49
CA PHE A 10 8.67 -2.82 -7.08
C PHE A 10 8.94 -2.11 -8.41
N ALA A 11 9.98 -1.27 -8.48
CA ALA A 11 10.36 -0.59 -9.70
C ALA A 11 10.70 -1.57 -10.83
N SER A 12 11.39 -2.69 -10.53
CA SER A 12 11.69 -3.72 -11.53
C SER A 12 10.45 -4.47 -12.05
N ASN A 13 9.33 -4.38 -11.33
CA ASN A 13 8.02 -4.92 -11.73
C ASN A 13 7.06 -3.84 -12.26
N GLY A 14 7.55 -2.62 -12.53
CA GLY A 14 6.74 -1.49 -13.01
C GLY A 14 5.82 -0.87 -11.95
N LEU A 15 6.03 -1.22 -10.67
CA LEU A 15 5.28 -0.69 -9.53
C LEU A 15 6.07 0.43 -8.86
N ARG A 16 5.37 1.38 -8.24
CA ARG A 16 6.01 2.46 -7.48
C ARG A 16 5.57 2.43 -6.02
N LEU A 17 6.51 2.17 -5.12
CA LEU A 17 6.28 2.32 -3.68
C LEU A 17 6.12 3.81 -3.35
N LEU A 18 4.99 4.17 -2.73
CA LEU A 18 4.68 5.54 -2.39
C LEU A 18 5.17 5.90 -0.98
N PRO A 19 5.49 7.19 -0.74
CA PRO A 19 5.68 7.72 0.60
C PRO A 19 4.46 7.39 1.48
N GLY A 20 4.69 7.14 2.77
CA GLY A 20 3.64 6.67 3.69
C GLY A 20 3.55 5.15 3.83
N SER A 21 4.44 4.39 3.16
CA SER A 21 4.61 2.96 3.40
C SER A 21 5.45 2.68 4.67
N TYR A 22 5.10 1.65 5.42
CA TYR A 22 5.74 1.22 6.66
C TYR A 22 6.09 -0.27 6.62
N ALA A 23 7.24 -0.63 7.20
CA ALA A 23 7.71 -2.01 7.27
C ALA A 23 7.22 -2.77 8.51
N VAL A 24 6.89 -2.07 9.61
CA VAL A 24 6.45 -2.69 10.87
C VAL A 24 5.38 -1.83 11.55
N PRO A 25 4.16 -2.37 11.75
CA PRO A 25 3.61 -3.48 10.96
C PRO A 25 3.55 -3.09 9.47
N VAL A 26 3.53 -4.09 8.58
CA VAL A 26 3.57 -3.85 7.14
C VAL A 26 2.30 -3.12 6.68
N ASP A 27 2.48 -1.96 6.06
CA ASP A 27 1.44 -1.12 5.47
C ASP A 27 2.05 -0.46 4.24
N LEU A 28 1.74 -0.95 3.05
CA LEU A 28 2.36 -0.52 1.80
C LEU A 28 1.35 0.23 0.96
N LEU A 29 1.76 1.41 0.49
CA LEU A 29 1.01 2.21 -0.46
C LEU A 29 1.76 2.13 -1.79
N VAL A 30 1.11 1.63 -2.84
CA VAL A 30 1.77 1.31 -4.11
C VAL A 30 0.94 1.85 -5.26
N GLN A 31 1.59 2.50 -6.21
CA GLN A 31 1.00 2.90 -7.47
C GLN A 31 1.32 1.85 -8.54
N LEU A 32 0.27 1.39 -9.24
CA LEU A 32 0.35 0.47 -10.37
C LEU A 32 0.65 1.23 -11.68
N PRO A 33 1.00 0.55 -12.78
CA PRO A 33 1.34 1.19 -14.05
C PRO A 33 0.23 2.06 -14.66
N ASP A 34 -1.03 1.74 -14.37
CA ASP A 34 -2.23 2.47 -14.82
C ASP A 34 -2.60 3.65 -13.87
N ALA A 35 -1.71 4.00 -12.94
CA ALA A 35 -1.90 4.97 -11.86
C ALA A 35 -2.94 4.60 -10.79
N THR A 36 -3.54 3.41 -10.87
CA THR A 36 -4.34 2.86 -9.77
C THR A 36 -3.49 2.76 -8.51
N ILE A 37 -4.10 3.03 -7.36
CA ILE A 37 -3.44 2.92 -6.06
C ILE A 37 -3.88 1.63 -5.38
N VAL A 38 -2.93 0.88 -4.83
CA VAL A 38 -3.24 -0.23 -3.93
C VAL A 38 -2.64 0.00 -2.55
N ARG A 39 -3.38 -0.40 -1.52
CA ARG A 39 -2.91 -0.42 -0.14
C ARG A 39 -2.89 -1.86 0.36
N PHE A 40 -1.72 -2.34 0.75
CA PHE A 40 -1.54 -3.64 1.37
C PHE A 40 -1.26 -3.50 2.86
N THR A 41 -1.99 -4.23 3.69
CA THR A 41 -1.81 -4.19 5.15
C THR A 41 -1.71 -5.59 5.72
N ALA A 42 -0.73 -5.81 6.60
CA ALA A 42 -0.65 -6.97 7.46
C ALA A 42 -0.96 -6.57 8.90
N ARG A 43 -2.17 -6.88 9.38
CA ARG A 43 -2.69 -6.42 10.68
C ARG A 43 -3.50 -7.51 11.34
N GLY A 44 -3.35 -7.67 12.66
CA GLY A 44 -4.06 -8.72 13.39
C GLY A 44 -3.74 -10.08 12.76
N ARG A 45 -4.75 -10.73 12.16
CA ARG A 45 -4.62 -12.04 11.51
C ARG A 45 -4.88 -11.98 10.01
N THR A 46 -4.90 -10.77 9.45
CA THR A 46 -5.42 -10.51 8.12
C THR A 46 -4.36 -9.85 7.27
N LEU A 47 -4.15 -10.39 6.07
CA LEU A 47 -3.45 -9.71 4.99
C LEU A 47 -4.50 -9.19 4.03
N ARG A 48 -4.47 -7.91 3.74
CA ARG A 48 -5.50 -7.26 2.93
C ARG A 48 -4.86 -6.39 1.87
N LEU A 49 -5.37 -6.47 0.65
CA LEU A 49 -5.06 -5.56 -0.44
C LEU A 49 -6.35 -4.85 -0.87
N ARG A 50 -6.33 -3.53 -0.85
CA ARG A 50 -7.42 -2.69 -1.38
C ARG A 50 -6.96 -1.90 -2.58
N GLN A 51 -7.80 -1.80 -3.59
CA GLN A 51 -7.59 -1.01 -4.80
C GLN A 51 -8.40 0.27 -4.74
N TYR A 52 -7.82 1.38 -5.18
CA TYR A 52 -8.42 2.70 -5.18
C TYR A 52 -8.11 3.43 -6.49
N ALA A 53 -8.97 4.37 -6.86
CA ALA A 53 -8.72 5.25 -7.99
C ALA A 53 -7.47 6.13 -7.77
N ALA A 54 -6.85 6.60 -8.86
CA ALA A 54 -5.65 7.45 -8.81
C ALA A 54 -5.83 8.70 -7.92
N GLY A 55 -7.03 9.29 -7.93
CA GLY A 55 -7.38 10.47 -7.13
C GLY A 55 -7.65 10.19 -5.64
N ALA A 56 -7.49 8.95 -5.17
CA ALA A 56 -7.74 8.60 -3.77
C ALA A 56 -6.63 9.05 -2.81
N LEU A 57 -5.47 9.48 -3.33
CA LEU A 57 -4.38 9.97 -2.51
C LEU A 57 -4.69 11.36 -1.96
N THR A 58 -4.35 11.56 -0.69
CA THR A 58 -4.27 12.89 -0.07
C THR A 58 -2.90 13.09 0.54
N THR A 59 -2.46 14.34 0.59
CA THR A 59 -1.21 14.73 1.23
C THR A 59 -1.52 15.57 2.45
N VAL A 60 -1.06 15.11 3.60
CA VAL A 60 -1.13 15.85 4.86
C VAL A 60 0.19 16.59 5.03
N VAL A 61 0.13 17.92 5.06
CA VAL A 61 1.27 18.76 5.43
C VAL A 61 1.19 19.01 6.92
N ILE A 62 2.18 18.53 7.68
CA ILE A 62 2.28 18.79 9.12
C ILE A 62 3.15 20.04 9.27
N PRO A 63 2.59 21.20 9.62
CA PRO A 63 3.39 22.40 9.84
C PRO A 63 4.34 22.19 11.01
N THR A 64 5.55 22.77 10.93
CA THR A 64 6.42 22.89 12.10
C THR A 64 5.75 23.73 13.18
N GLU A 65 5.90 23.36 14.46
CA GLU A 65 5.38 24.16 15.58
C GLU A 65 5.92 25.61 15.57
N CYS A 66 7.17 25.82 15.15
CA CYS A 66 7.78 27.15 15.00
C CYS A 66 7.24 27.98 13.82
N GLY A 67 6.48 27.36 12.90
CA GLY A 67 6.06 27.98 11.62
C GLY A 67 7.21 28.29 10.64
N CYS A 68 8.44 27.93 10.98
CA CYS A 68 9.66 28.33 10.28
C CYS A 68 10.06 27.39 9.13
N GLY A 69 9.46 26.19 9.02
CA GLY A 69 9.72 25.24 7.91
C GLY A 69 11.04 24.47 8.01
N ASP A 70 12.00 24.91 8.85
CA ASP A 70 13.34 24.33 8.90
C ASP A 70 13.51 23.16 9.89
N HIS A 71 12.56 22.97 10.79
CA HIS A 71 12.63 21.97 11.88
C HIS A 71 11.55 20.89 11.78
N HIS A 72 11.26 20.39 10.58
CA HIS A 72 10.30 19.29 10.45
C HIS A 72 10.81 18.01 11.12
N PRO A 73 9.93 17.20 11.72
CA PRO A 73 10.29 15.86 12.16
C PRO A 73 10.85 15.06 10.98
N GLN A 74 11.75 14.10 11.25
CA GLN A 74 12.42 13.27 10.23
C GLN A 74 11.48 12.57 9.23
N THR A 75 10.17 12.47 9.53
CA THR A 75 9.15 11.97 8.61
C THR A 75 8.80 12.94 7.47
N GLY A 76 9.46 14.11 7.39
CA GLY A 76 9.22 15.16 6.41
C GLY A 76 7.92 15.95 6.67
N PRO A 77 7.73 17.10 5.99
CA PRO A 77 6.51 17.90 6.11
C PRO A 77 5.28 17.19 5.56
N ASN A 78 5.45 16.29 4.57
CA ASN A 78 4.36 15.75 3.78
C ASN A 78 4.18 14.25 4.03
N ARG A 79 2.98 13.84 4.42
CA ARG A 79 2.56 12.43 4.48
C ARG A 79 1.55 12.14 3.39
N VAL A 80 1.85 11.17 2.53
CA VAL A 80 0.88 10.66 1.55
C VAL A 80 0.08 9.54 2.20
N THR A 81 -1.23 9.58 2.06
CA THR A 81 -2.16 8.55 2.57
C THR A 81 -3.38 8.43 1.67
N ILE A 82 -4.22 7.44 1.92
CA ILE A 82 -5.56 7.35 1.31
C ILE A 82 -6.48 8.37 1.98
N SER A 83 -7.25 9.10 1.18
CA SER A 83 -8.30 10.02 1.65
C SER A 83 -9.29 9.28 2.54
N ALA A 84 -9.75 9.92 3.61
CA ALA A 84 -10.76 9.35 4.51
C ALA A 84 -12.11 9.07 3.81
N TYR A 85 -12.34 9.71 2.66
CA TYR A 85 -13.56 9.56 1.85
C TYR A 85 -13.35 8.67 0.62
N ALA A 86 -12.16 8.07 0.45
CA ALA A 86 -11.91 7.19 -0.68
C ALA A 86 -12.50 5.80 -0.41
N GLU A 87 -13.42 5.40 -1.27
CA GLU A 87 -13.97 4.04 -1.28
C GLU A 87 -13.09 3.10 -2.10
N PRO A 88 -12.83 1.87 -1.63
CA PRO A 88 -12.09 0.88 -2.39
C PRO A 88 -12.90 0.40 -3.60
N LEU A 89 -12.28 0.37 -4.77
CA LEU A 89 -12.84 -0.21 -5.99
C LEU A 89 -12.93 -1.73 -5.90
N ALA A 90 -11.96 -2.35 -5.22
CA ALA A 90 -11.90 -3.79 -4.98
C ALA A 90 -11.11 -4.09 -3.70
N GLU A 91 -11.39 -5.24 -3.10
CA GLU A 91 -10.65 -5.77 -1.94
C GLU A 91 -10.36 -7.26 -2.13
N ARG A 92 -9.17 -7.68 -1.71
CA ARG A 92 -8.79 -9.08 -1.52
C ARG A 92 -8.20 -9.28 -0.13
N VAL A 93 -8.51 -10.42 0.46
CA VAL A 93 -8.16 -10.74 1.85
C VAL A 93 -7.66 -12.17 1.93
N ILE A 94 -6.55 -12.37 2.62
CA ILE A 94 -6.17 -13.66 3.19
C ILE A 94 -6.57 -13.64 4.66
N ASP A 95 -7.41 -14.59 5.03
CA ASP A 95 -7.72 -14.89 6.41
C ASP A 95 -6.68 -15.87 6.96
N GLY A 96 -5.77 -15.36 7.80
CA GLY A 96 -4.73 -16.17 8.38
C GLY A 96 -5.21 -17.13 9.46
N GLU A 97 -6.42 -16.96 10.01
CA GLU A 97 -7.04 -18.00 10.84
C GLU A 97 -7.29 -19.25 10.01
N LEU A 98 -7.96 -19.08 8.87
CA LEU A 98 -8.32 -20.18 7.99
C LEU A 98 -7.11 -20.81 7.30
N LEU A 99 -6.17 -19.98 6.84
CA LEU A 99 -5.04 -20.46 6.04
C LEU A 99 -3.86 -20.95 6.89
N PHE A 100 -3.60 -20.31 8.03
CA PHE A 100 -2.40 -20.56 8.85
C PHE A 100 -2.71 -20.96 10.30
N GLY A 101 -3.98 -21.01 10.71
CA GLY A 101 -4.34 -21.26 12.10
C GLY A 101 -3.99 -20.11 13.05
N TRP A 102 -3.84 -18.87 12.55
CA TRP A 102 -3.51 -17.72 13.38
C TRP A 102 -4.63 -17.41 14.39
N THR A 103 -4.23 -17.08 15.61
CA THR A 103 -5.17 -16.90 16.72
C THR A 103 -5.15 -15.50 17.30
N ARG A 104 -4.14 -14.67 17.00
CA ARG A 104 -3.95 -13.35 17.62
C ARG A 104 -3.60 -12.24 16.64
N HIS A 105 -2.31 -11.91 16.52
CA HIS A 105 -1.81 -10.74 15.78
C HIS A 105 -0.62 -11.08 14.89
N GLU A 106 -0.50 -12.34 14.50
CA GLU A 106 0.62 -12.92 13.77
C GLU A 106 0.86 -12.21 12.42
N ALA A 107 -0.18 -11.75 11.73
CA ALA A 107 -0.04 -10.96 10.50
C ALA A 107 0.73 -9.65 10.76
N GLY A 108 0.45 -8.99 11.89
CA GLY A 108 1.13 -7.76 12.30
C GLY A 108 2.58 -7.95 12.70
N LEU A 109 3.01 -9.20 12.94
CA LEU A 109 4.39 -9.57 13.27
C LEU A 109 5.20 -9.98 12.04
N LEU A 110 4.57 -10.11 10.87
CA LEU A 110 5.29 -10.44 9.64
C LEU A 110 6.34 -9.38 9.34
N ARG A 111 7.54 -9.85 9.01
CA ARG A 111 8.58 -8.97 8.48
C ARG A 111 8.23 -8.62 7.05
N LEU A 112 8.76 -7.50 6.57
CA LEU A 112 8.53 -7.03 5.21
C LEU A 112 8.82 -8.12 4.16
N ALA A 113 9.93 -8.85 4.31
CA ALA A 113 10.31 -9.92 3.37
C ALA A 113 9.27 -11.05 3.30
N ASP A 114 8.64 -11.38 4.43
CA ASP A 114 7.66 -12.47 4.53
C ASP A 114 6.26 -12.03 4.05
N ALA A 115 5.97 -10.73 4.12
CA ALA A 115 4.69 -10.18 3.69
C ALA A 115 4.61 -9.93 2.17
N VAL A 116 5.74 -9.67 1.52
CA VAL A 116 5.82 -9.31 0.08
C VAL A 116 5.28 -10.40 -0.86
N PRO A 117 5.51 -11.70 -0.65
CA PRO A 117 4.89 -12.73 -1.49
C PRO A 117 3.35 -12.63 -1.50
N TYR A 118 2.73 -12.40 -0.35
CA TYR A 118 1.28 -12.23 -0.25
C TYR A 118 0.77 -10.94 -0.89
N PHE A 119 1.59 -9.88 -0.93
CA PHE A 119 1.25 -8.69 -1.72
C PHE A 119 1.06 -9.05 -3.20
N PHE A 120 2.01 -9.79 -3.78
CA PHE A 120 1.92 -10.18 -5.20
C PHE A 120 0.80 -11.19 -5.46
N GLU A 121 0.57 -12.13 -4.54
CA GLU A 121 -0.56 -13.06 -4.60
C GLU A 121 -1.91 -12.33 -4.66
N LEU A 122 -2.15 -11.41 -3.71
CA LEU A 122 -3.38 -10.64 -3.67
C LEU A 122 -3.51 -9.68 -4.87
N LEU A 123 -2.38 -9.12 -5.35
CA LEU A 123 -2.35 -8.25 -6.52
C LEU A 123 -2.76 -9.01 -7.79
N ALA A 124 -2.27 -10.24 -7.97
CA ALA A 124 -2.65 -11.10 -9.08
C ALA A 124 -4.14 -11.48 -9.07
N ALA A 125 -4.76 -11.52 -7.88
CA ALA A 125 -6.18 -11.84 -7.69
C ALA A 125 -7.12 -10.62 -7.83
N LEU A 126 -6.58 -9.40 -7.97
CA LEU A 126 -7.41 -8.21 -8.19
C LEU A 126 -8.07 -8.25 -9.59
N PRO A 127 -9.28 -7.69 -9.72
CA PRO A 127 -9.89 -7.54 -11.03
C PRO A 127 -8.98 -6.67 -11.90
N GLN A 128 -8.58 -7.19 -13.05
CA GLN A 128 -7.85 -6.41 -14.03
C GLN A 128 -8.78 -5.31 -14.58
N PRO A 129 -8.32 -4.07 -14.74
CA PRO A 129 -9.10 -3.06 -15.43
C PRO A 129 -9.43 -3.59 -16.83
N GLU A 130 -10.71 -3.62 -17.20
CA GLU A 130 -11.11 -3.91 -18.58
C GLU A 130 -10.39 -2.90 -19.47
N ARG A 131 -9.43 -3.36 -20.27
CA ARG A 131 -8.86 -2.56 -21.35
C ARG A 131 -9.98 -2.36 -22.36
N ALA A 132 -10.78 -1.32 -22.17
CA ALA A 132 -11.64 -0.80 -23.21
C ALA A 132 -10.72 -0.28 -24.32
N LEU A 133 -10.46 -1.12 -25.32
CA LEU A 133 -9.89 -0.68 -26.58
C LEU A 133 -10.91 0.31 -27.17
N VAL A 134 -10.65 1.60 -27.00
CA VAL A 134 -11.40 2.64 -27.71
C VAL A 134 -11.06 2.45 -29.18
N GLY A 135 -11.92 1.73 -29.90
CA GLY A 135 -11.86 1.64 -31.34
C GLY A 135 -12.07 3.03 -31.92
N VAL A 136 -11.01 3.61 -32.47
CA VAL A 136 -11.13 4.79 -33.33
C VAL A 136 -11.69 4.29 -34.65
N ALA A 137 -12.95 4.62 -34.92
CA ALA A 137 -13.61 4.44 -36.20
C ALA A 137 -13.15 5.49 -37.21
#